data_AF-A0A1M2ZAX2-F1
#
_entry.id   AF-A0A1M2ZAX2-F1
#
_cell.length_a   1.000
_cell.length_b   1.000
_cell.length_c   1.000
_cell.angle_alpha   90.00
_cell.angle_beta   90.00
_cell.angle_gamma   90.00
#
_symmetry.space_group_name_H-M   'P 1'
#
loop_
_entity.id
_entity.type
_entity.pdbx_description
1 polymer ?
#
loop_
_entity_poly.entity_id
_entity_poly.type
_entity_poly.pdbx_seq_one_letter_code
_entity_poly.pdbx_strand_id
1 'polypeptide(L)'
;KVYLTLNTLPRNDEIDRLSPFIKAVAHLGIDAFIITDLGTLSLVKENAPDVDIHISVQTGIVNYRSALFYYNLGAKRIVLARELTLCEISEIRAKTPPDLEIEAFVHGAICMSVSGRCLISNYLTGRDANRGDCAQPCRWKYHLVEEKRPGEYMEIYEENGGAYVLNANDMCLINHIPALAKAGITSLKIEGRAKTDYYVAVITNAYRNAVDGYLTEGEGYQTPDWIMNEVDKVSHRAYTKGFYFGPPENPQTYDNGGYIRNYELIAVAEDYSDGILTVIQKNKFYPGTYDVLEPGNAPFAITAEQLYDETMNPIEAAPHPTMKVKFLSPPVKKGAYLRIKKT
;
A
#
# COMPACT_ATOMS: atom_id res chain seq x y z
N LYS A 1 -14.20 -3.07 10.34
CA LYS A 1 -13.81 -4.41 9.86
C LYS A 1 -12.31 -4.60 10.06
N VAL A 2 -11.89 -5.74 10.57
CA VAL A 2 -10.52 -6.20 10.77
C VAL A 2 -10.38 -7.54 10.08
N TYR A 3 -9.46 -7.63 9.11
CA TYR A 3 -9.15 -8.88 8.42
C TYR A 3 -7.75 -9.34 8.82
N LEU A 4 -7.60 -10.61 9.23
CA LEU A 4 -6.32 -11.15 9.62
C LEU A 4 -5.73 -12.01 8.49
N THR A 5 -4.51 -11.74 8.10
CA THR A 5 -3.77 -12.56 7.13
C THR A 5 -3.24 -13.83 7.78
N LEU A 6 -3.66 -14.99 7.26
CA LEU A 6 -3.12 -16.33 7.51
C LEU A 6 -2.68 -16.96 6.18
N ASN A 7 -1.92 -16.19 5.40
CA ASN A 7 -1.56 -16.51 4.02
C ASN A 7 -0.15 -17.10 3.87
N THR A 8 0.50 -17.45 4.98
CA THR A 8 1.74 -18.24 4.95
C THR A 8 1.45 -19.68 4.55
N LEU A 9 2.50 -20.43 4.18
CA LEU A 9 2.44 -21.88 3.98
C LEU A 9 3.01 -22.56 5.24
N PRO A 10 2.17 -22.94 6.23
CA PRO A 10 2.64 -23.53 7.47
C PRO A 10 3.30 -24.90 7.23
N ARG A 11 4.37 -25.17 7.98
CA ARG A 11 5.04 -26.48 8.00
C ARG A 11 4.44 -27.40 9.07
N ASN A 12 4.82 -28.67 9.06
CA ASN A 12 4.29 -29.68 10.00
C ASN A 12 4.51 -29.31 11.48
N ASP A 13 5.60 -28.62 11.81
CA ASP A 13 5.90 -28.14 13.17
C ASP A 13 5.11 -26.87 13.55
N GLU A 14 4.46 -26.23 12.58
CA GLU A 14 3.66 -25.01 12.77
C GLU A 14 2.16 -25.30 12.73
N ILE A 15 1.72 -26.29 11.94
CA ILE A 15 0.30 -26.53 11.62
C ILE A 15 -0.55 -26.76 12.88
N ASP A 16 -0.04 -27.50 13.86
CA ASP A 16 -0.76 -27.81 15.10
C ASP A 16 -0.99 -26.56 15.97
N ARG A 17 -0.17 -25.52 15.79
CA ARG A 17 -0.30 -24.24 16.49
C ARG A 17 -1.38 -23.35 15.89
N LEU A 18 -1.84 -23.62 14.68
CA LEU A 18 -2.83 -22.77 14.00
C LEU A 18 -4.23 -22.93 14.60
N SER A 19 -4.68 -24.13 14.94
CA SER A 19 -6.03 -24.34 15.51
C SER A 19 -6.30 -23.52 16.78
N PRO A 20 -5.45 -23.54 17.83
CA PRO A 20 -5.68 -22.70 19.01
C PRO A 20 -5.59 -21.20 18.68
N PHE A 21 -4.71 -20.81 17.75
CA PHE A 21 -4.61 -19.42 17.30
C PHE A 21 -5.87 -18.93 16.58
N ILE A 22 -6.40 -19.73 15.65
CA ILE A 22 -7.63 -19.44 14.90
C ILE A 22 -8.80 -19.24 15.87
N LYS A 23 -8.99 -20.13 16.86
CA LYS A 23 -10.04 -19.99 17.87
C LYS A 23 -9.89 -18.71 18.68
N ALA A 24 -8.69 -18.44 19.17
CA ALA A 24 -8.41 -17.26 19.96
C ALA A 24 -8.72 -15.97 19.18
N VAL A 25 -8.30 -15.89 17.91
CA VAL A 25 -8.56 -14.74 17.06
C VAL A 25 -10.04 -14.62 16.70
N ALA A 26 -10.72 -15.73 16.41
CA ALA A 26 -12.16 -15.71 16.14
C ALA A 26 -12.95 -15.19 17.35
N HIS A 27 -12.56 -15.55 18.58
CA HIS A 27 -13.17 -15.04 19.81
C HIS A 27 -12.98 -13.53 20.01
N LEU A 28 -11.96 -12.92 19.38
CA LEU A 28 -11.76 -11.45 19.38
C LEU A 28 -12.70 -10.72 18.41
N GLY A 29 -13.50 -11.44 17.61
CA GLY A 29 -14.48 -10.86 16.70
C GLY A 29 -13.88 -10.28 15.42
N ILE A 30 -12.86 -10.94 14.85
CA ILE A 30 -12.37 -10.57 13.52
C ILE A 30 -13.44 -10.82 12.44
N ASP A 31 -13.39 -10.06 11.35
CA ASP A 31 -14.38 -10.18 10.29
C ASP A 31 -14.02 -11.30 9.29
N ALA A 32 -12.74 -11.49 8.99
CA ALA A 32 -12.31 -12.49 8.02
C ALA A 32 -10.85 -12.94 8.19
N PHE A 33 -10.56 -14.17 7.76
CA PHE A 33 -9.20 -14.64 7.52
C PHE A 33 -8.82 -14.56 6.04
N ILE A 34 -7.62 -14.07 5.73
CA ILE A 34 -7.07 -14.05 4.36
C ILE A 34 -6.07 -15.20 4.21
N ILE A 35 -6.41 -16.23 3.44
CA ILE A 35 -5.76 -17.55 3.45
C ILE A 35 -5.17 -17.91 2.08
N THR A 36 -4.11 -18.73 2.06
CA THR A 36 -3.52 -19.29 0.82
C THR A 36 -3.55 -20.81 0.79
N ASP A 37 -3.18 -21.46 1.88
CA ASP A 37 -3.06 -22.91 1.97
C ASP A 37 -4.42 -23.60 2.19
N LEU A 38 -4.65 -24.74 1.52
CA LEU A 38 -5.91 -25.51 1.63
C LEU A 38 -6.05 -26.20 2.99
N GLY A 39 -4.94 -26.64 3.60
CA GLY A 39 -4.95 -27.19 4.96
C GLY A 39 -5.39 -26.13 5.97
N THR A 40 -4.84 -24.93 5.86
CA THR A 40 -5.21 -23.77 6.66
C THR A 40 -6.68 -23.39 6.45
N LEU A 41 -7.18 -23.44 5.21
CA LEU A 41 -8.61 -23.24 4.91
C LEU A 41 -9.47 -24.27 5.66
N SER A 42 -9.10 -25.56 5.62
CA SER A 42 -9.80 -26.62 6.37
C SER A 42 -9.84 -26.30 7.86
N LEU A 43 -8.69 -25.95 8.44
CA LEU A 43 -8.58 -25.61 9.86
C LEU A 43 -9.43 -24.40 10.24
N VAL A 44 -9.50 -23.36 9.39
CA VAL A 44 -10.37 -22.20 9.65
C VAL A 44 -11.83 -22.63 9.65
N LYS A 45 -12.28 -23.45 8.69
CA LYS A 45 -13.66 -23.95 8.66
C LYS A 45 -14.01 -24.82 9.88
N GLU A 46 -13.06 -25.59 10.39
CA GLU A 46 -13.25 -26.44 11.56
C GLU A 46 -13.28 -25.64 12.87
N ASN A 47 -12.43 -24.61 12.98
CA ASN A 47 -12.15 -23.93 14.25
C ASN A 47 -12.80 -22.54 14.37
N ALA A 48 -13.26 -21.95 13.26
CA ALA A 48 -13.93 -20.65 13.18
C ALA A 48 -14.95 -20.62 12.01
N PRO A 49 -15.96 -21.51 12.00
CA PRO A 49 -16.89 -21.67 10.88
C PRO A 49 -17.71 -20.42 10.53
N ASP A 50 -17.90 -19.52 11.49
CA ASP A 50 -18.71 -18.30 11.33
C ASP A 50 -17.89 -17.08 10.88
N VAL A 51 -16.55 -17.22 10.74
CA VAL A 51 -15.67 -16.13 10.28
C VAL A 51 -15.51 -16.23 8.77
N ASP A 52 -15.63 -15.10 8.06
CA ASP A 52 -15.52 -15.09 6.60
C ASP A 52 -14.12 -15.51 6.14
N ILE A 53 -14.10 -16.18 4.98
CA ILE A 53 -12.86 -16.63 4.34
C ILE A 53 -12.60 -15.80 3.10
N HIS A 54 -11.43 -15.16 3.06
CA HIS A 54 -10.90 -14.48 1.89
C HIS A 54 -9.69 -15.24 1.35
N ILE A 55 -9.54 -15.31 0.03
CA ILE A 55 -8.39 -15.96 -0.59
C ILE A 55 -7.33 -14.93 -0.97
N SER A 56 -6.13 -15.11 -0.43
CA SER A 56 -4.96 -14.27 -0.65
C SER A 56 -4.49 -14.29 -2.11
N VAL A 57 -3.91 -13.17 -2.53
CA VAL A 57 -3.24 -13.05 -3.84
C VAL A 57 -2.17 -14.12 -4.04
N GLN A 58 -1.52 -14.58 -2.96
CA GLN A 58 -0.49 -15.62 -3.01
C GLN A 58 -1.01 -16.95 -3.56
N THR A 59 -2.33 -17.18 -3.62
CA THR A 59 -2.92 -18.34 -4.27
C THR A 59 -2.75 -18.30 -5.80
N GLY A 60 -2.63 -17.11 -6.40
CA GLY A 60 -2.41 -16.94 -7.84
C GLY A 60 -3.67 -17.19 -8.68
N ILE A 61 -4.84 -16.70 -8.23
CA ILE A 61 -6.09 -16.87 -8.97
C ILE A 61 -6.06 -15.99 -10.23
N VAL A 62 -5.99 -16.65 -11.40
CA VAL A 62 -5.93 -16.03 -12.73
C VAL A 62 -7.10 -16.42 -13.65
N ASN A 63 -8.04 -17.24 -13.19
CA ASN A 63 -9.16 -17.70 -14.02
C ASN A 63 -10.43 -18.01 -13.20
N TYR A 64 -11.58 -18.02 -13.88
CA TYR A 64 -12.89 -18.22 -13.25
C TYR A 64 -13.06 -19.60 -12.62
N ARG A 65 -12.39 -20.65 -13.14
CA ARG A 65 -12.49 -22.01 -12.56
C ARG A 65 -11.88 -22.06 -11.17
N SER A 66 -10.73 -21.41 -11.00
CA SER A 66 -10.06 -21.30 -9.70
C SER A 66 -10.89 -20.45 -8.73
N ALA A 67 -11.42 -19.31 -9.20
CA ALA A 67 -12.33 -18.48 -8.43
C ALA A 67 -13.56 -19.25 -7.93
N LEU A 68 -14.23 -19.97 -8.84
CA LEU A 68 -15.43 -20.77 -8.53
C LEU A 68 -15.12 -21.92 -7.56
N PHE A 69 -13.96 -22.56 -7.71
CA PHE A 69 -13.52 -23.62 -6.79
C PHE A 69 -13.44 -23.10 -5.35
N TYR A 70 -12.76 -21.96 -5.13
CA TYR A 70 -12.66 -21.39 -3.78
C TYR A 70 -13.99 -20.85 -3.25
N TYR A 71 -14.83 -20.28 -4.12
CA TYR A 71 -16.19 -19.91 -3.74
C TYR A 71 -16.99 -21.12 -3.23
N ASN A 72 -16.93 -22.25 -3.94
CA ASN A 72 -17.59 -23.50 -3.51
C ASN A 72 -17.02 -24.07 -2.21
N LEU A 73 -15.77 -23.74 -1.87
CA LEU A 73 -15.18 -24.07 -0.57
C LEU A 73 -15.61 -23.13 0.56
N GLY A 74 -16.34 -22.04 0.25
CA GLY A 74 -16.90 -21.09 1.21
C GLY A 74 -16.22 -19.72 1.22
N ALA A 75 -15.34 -19.41 0.25
CA ALA A 75 -14.73 -18.10 0.18
C ALA A 75 -15.75 -16.99 -0.16
N LYS A 76 -15.75 -15.91 0.63
CA LYS A 76 -16.55 -14.70 0.39
C LYS A 76 -15.85 -13.70 -0.50
N ARG A 77 -14.52 -13.69 -0.50
CA ARG A 77 -13.71 -12.80 -1.32
C ARG A 77 -12.52 -13.53 -1.91
N ILE A 78 -12.16 -13.18 -3.13
CA ILE A 78 -10.91 -13.60 -3.75
C ILE A 78 -10.06 -12.38 -4.09
N VAL A 79 -8.79 -12.39 -3.70
CA VAL A 79 -7.82 -11.40 -4.14
C VAL A 79 -7.16 -11.93 -5.40
N LEU A 80 -7.41 -11.27 -6.52
CA LEU A 80 -6.90 -11.70 -7.82
C LEU A 80 -5.39 -11.45 -7.96
N ALA A 81 -4.76 -12.25 -8.82
CA ALA A 81 -3.38 -12.09 -9.24
C ALA A 81 -3.15 -10.69 -9.86
N ARG A 82 -1.94 -10.16 -9.75
CA ARG A 82 -1.60 -8.78 -10.18
C ARG A 82 -1.29 -8.69 -11.68
N GLU A 83 -1.15 -9.83 -12.32
CA GLU A 83 -0.74 -10.01 -13.70
C GLU A 83 -1.92 -10.06 -14.68
N LEU A 84 -3.15 -9.80 -14.21
CA LEU A 84 -4.37 -9.79 -15.02
C LEU A 84 -4.70 -8.43 -15.63
N THR A 85 -5.29 -8.47 -16.82
CA THR A 85 -5.95 -7.32 -17.46
C THR A 85 -7.37 -7.11 -16.92
N LEU A 86 -7.93 -5.92 -17.09
CA LEU A 86 -9.34 -5.65 -16.75
C LEU A 86 -10.31 -6.53 -17.54
N CYS A 87 -9.98 -6.89 -18.78
CA CYS A 87 -10.79 -7.81 -19.60
C CYS A 87 -10.85 -9.20 -18.96
N GLU A 88 -9.72 -9.75 -18.53
CA GLU A 88 -9.68 -11.04 -17.83
C GLU A 88 -10.43 -10.99 -16.49
N ILE A 89 -10.28 -9.90 -15.73
CA ILE A 89 -11.03 -9.70 -14.48
C ILE A 89 -12.54 -9.67 -14.76
N SER A 90 -12.96 -8.96 -15.81
CA SER A 90 -14.36 -8.90 -16.24
C SER A 90 -14.91 -10.28 -16.63
N GLU A 91 -14.10 -11.10 -17.32
CA GLU A 91 -14.47 -12.48 -17.66
C GLU A 91 -14.61 -13.36 -16.41
N ILE A 92 -13.69 -13.23 -15.45
CA ILE A 92 -13.79 -13.91 -14.16
C ILE A 92 -15.10 -13.51 -13.48
N ARG A 93 -15.40 -12.21 -13.41
CA ARG A 93 -16.63 -11.72 -12.80
C ARG A 93 -17.88 -12.31 -13.46
N ALA A 94 -17.98 -12.23 -14.78
CA ALA A 94 -19.14 -12.73 -15.53
C ALA A 94 -19.39 -14.24 -15.36
N LYS A 95 -18.37 -15.02 -14.98
CA LYS A 95 -18.44 -16.47 -14.79
C LYS A 95 -18.40 -16.89 -13.32
N THR A 96 -18.55 -15.95 -12.38
CA THR A 96 -18.59 -16.21 -10.94
C THR A 96 -19.88 -15.66 -10.32
N PRO A 97 -20.34 -16.23 -9.19
CA PRO A 97 -21.52 -15.73 -8.50
C PRO A 97 -21.40 -14.24 -8.12
N PRO A 98 -22.50 -13.48 -8.18
CA PRO A 98 -22.47 -12.04 -7.92
C PRO A 98 -22.09 -11.69 -6.47
N ASP A 99 -22.34 -12.59 -5.52
CA ASP A 99 -22.03 -12.44 -4.11
C ASP A 99 -20.59 -12.82 -3.75
N LEU A 100 -19.80 -13.37 -4.68
CA LEU A 100 -18.35 -13.50 -4.51
C LEU A 100 -17.70 -12.13 -4.69
N GLU A 101 -17.07 -11.56 -3.66
CA GLU A 101 -16.31 -10.32 -3.80
C GLU A 101 -14.99 -10.54 -4.55
N ILE A 102 -14.66 -9.64 -5.47
CA ILE A 102 -13.36 -9.56 -6.14
C ILE A 102 -12.56 -8.40 -5.55
N GLU A 103 -11.37 -8.70 -5.05
CA GLU A 103 -10.40 -7.72 -4.59
C GLU A 103 -9.19 -7.67 -5.51
N ALA A 104 -8.71 -6.47 -5.81
CA ALA A 104 -7.62 -6.27 -6.75
C ALA A 104 -6.66 -5.17 -6.24
N PHE A 105 -5.36 -5.35 -6.45
CA PHE A 105 -4.37 -4.32 -6.10
C PHE A 105 -4.51 -3.11 -7.01
N VAL A 106 -4.49 -1.92 -6.42
CA VAL A 106 -4.62 -0.66 -7.16
C VAL A 106 -3.46 0.30 -6.92
N HIS A 107 -2.68 0.09 -5.86
CA HIS A 107 -1.64 1.03 -5.47
C HIS A 107 -0.47 0.37 -4.74
N GLY A 108 0.73 0.87 -4.99
CA GLY A 108 1.95 0.56 -4.25
C GLY A 108 2.87 -0.43 -4.96
N ALA A 109 3.80 -1.01 -4.21
CA ALA A 109 4.91 -1.77 -4.80
C ALA A 109 4.43 -3.03 -5.57
N ILE A 110 4.79 -3.11 -6.86
CA ILE A 110 4.64 -4.33 -7.65
C ILE A 110 5.81 -5.27 -7.32
N CYS A 111 5.52 -6.56 -7.13
CA CYS A 111 6.54 -7.59 -6.97
C CYS A 111 6.87 -8.19 -8.33
N MET A 112 8.15 -8.39 -8.62
CA MET A 112 8.60 -9.14 -9.80
C MET A 112 8.35 -10.65 -9.69
N SER A 113 8.08 -11.16 -8.49
CA SER A 113 7.75 -12.57 -8.28
C SER A 113 6.25 -12.80 -8.36
N VAL A 114 5.85 -13.90 -9.00
CA VAL A 114 4.45 -14.29 -9.21
C VAL A 114 3.69 -14.24 -7.89
N SER A 115 2.79 -13.26 -7.79
CA SER A 115 1.91 -13.07 -6.64
C SER A 115 2.62 -13.08 -5.26
N GLY A 116 3.87 -12.60 -5.18
CA GLY A 116 4.60 -12.41 -3.92
C GLY A 116 5.38 -13.63 -3.40
N ARG A 117 5.44 -14.73 -4.17
CA ARG A 117 6.26 -15.91 -3.84
C ARG A 117 7.70 -15.74 -4.31
N CYS A 118 8.53 -15.10 -3.49
CA CYS A 118 9.91 -14.78 -3.84
C CYS A 118 10.93 -15.64 -3.08
N LEU A 119 11.72 -16.45 -3.79
CA LEU A 119 12.83 -17.21 -3.18
C LEU A 119 14.13 -16.38 -3.07
N ILE A 120 14.27 -15.35 -3.90
CA ILE A 120 15.49 -14.54 -4.00
C ILE A 120 15.81 -13.88 -2.64
N SER A 121 14.79 -13.34 -1.95
CA SER A 121 14.98 -12.70 -0.63
C SER A 121 15.55 -13.68 0.39
N ASN A 122 14.95 -14.87 0.49
CA ASN A 122 15.39 -15.88 1.44
C ASN A 122 16.80 -16.38 1.09
N TYR A 123 17.05 -16.68 -0.18
CA TYR A 123 18.33 -17.20 -0.63
C TYR A 123 19.49 -16.22 -0.41
N LEU A 124 19.30 -14.93 -0.68
CA LEU A 124 20.36 -13.93 -0.57
C LEU A 124 20.55 -13.38 0.85
N THR A 125 19.50 -13.38 1.68
CA THR A 125 19.53 -12.63 2.97
C THR A 125 19.05 -13.43 4.17
N GLY A 126 18.51 -14.64 3.97
CA GLY A 126 17.80 -15.40 5.00
C GLY A 126 16.42 -14.82 5.37
N ARG A 127 15.99 -13.73 4.74
CA ARG A 127 14.69 -13.08 5.02
C ARG A 127 13.59 -13.65 4.11
N ASP A 128 12.66 -14.40 4.71
CA ASP A 128 11.62 -15.14 3.99
C ASP A 128 10.45 -14.23 3.56
N ALA A 129 10.41 -13.91 2.27
CA ALA A 129 9.34 -13.10 1.69
C ALA A 129 7.94 -13.74 1.81
N ASN A 130 7.84 -15.07 1.85
CA ASN A 130 6.56 -15.75 2.08
C ASN A 130 6.05 -15.59 3.51
N ARG A 131 6.94 -15.26 4.46
CA ARG A 131 6.62 -14.94 5.85
C ARG A 131 6.50 -13.45 6.15
N GLY A 132 6.38 -12.62 5.11
CA GLY A 132 6.25 -11.18 5.28
C GLY A 132 7.58 -10.43 5.38
N ASP A 133 8.70 -11.13 5.44
CA ASP A 133 10.02 -10.55 5.67
C ASP A 133 10.78 -10.34 4.36
N CYS A 134 10.18 -9.68 3.38
CA CYS A 134 10.87 -9.44 2.10
C CYS A 134 11.93 -8.35 2.25
N ALA A 135 13.18 -8.65 1.88
CA ALA A 135 14.29 -7.68 1.82
C ALA A 135 14.27 -6.78 0.56
N GLN A 136 13.30 -7.00 -0.32
CA GLN A 136 13.15 -6.34 -1.62
C GLN A 136 14.41 -6.43 -2.52
N PRO A 137 15.04 -7.63 -2.66
CA PRO A 137 16.27 -7.76 -3.46
C PRO A 137 16.06 -7.40 -4.94
N CYS A 138 14.86 -7.59 -5.47
CA CYS A 138 14.50 -7.13 -6.82
C CYS A 138 14.68 -5.61 -7.02
N ARG A 139 14.83 -4.83 -5.95
CA ARG A 139 15.03 -3.38 -5.98
C ARG A 139 16.48 -2.96 -5.75
N TRP A 140 17.39 -3.92 -5.62
CA TRP A 140 18.81 -3.67 -5.43
C TRP A 140 19.53 -3.38 -6.75
N LYS A 141 20.76 -2.87 -6.65
CA LYS A 141 21.65 -2.68 -7.80
C LYS A 141 22.44 -3.95 -8.05
N TYR A 142 22.49 -4.38 -9.31
CA TYR A 142 23.20 -5.58 -9.73
C TYR A 142 24.28 -5.24 -10.76
N HIS A 143 25.37 -5.99 -10.72
CA HIS A 143 26.41 -5.97 -11.75
C HIS A 143 26.61 -7.39 -12.28
N LEU A 144 26.87 -7.50 -13.58
CA LEU A 144 27.26 -8.76 -14.20
C LEU A 144 28.79 -8.86 -14.22
N VAL A 145 29.32 -9.99 -13.77
CA VAL A 145 30.75 -10.30 -13.80
C VAL A 145 30.91 -11.61 -14.56
N GLU A 146 31.85 -11.65 -15.50
CA GLU A 146 32.21 -12.89 -16.19
C GLU A 146 33.13 -13.72 -15.28
N GLU A 147 32.88 -15.03 -15.21
CA GLU A 147 33.52 -15.93 -14.24
C GLU A 147 35.06 -15.92 -14.34
N LYS A 148 35.63 -15.83 -15.55
CA LYS A 148 37.07 -15.82 -15.78
C LYS A 148 37.72 -14.44 -15.70
N ARG A 149 36.92 -13.38 -15.48
CA ARG A 149 37.38 -11.99 -15.32
C ARG A 149 36.83 -11.39 -14.03
N PRO A 150 37.17 -11.96 -12.86
CA PRO A 150 36.70 -11.44 -11.57
C PRO A 150 37.17 -9.99 -11.36
N GLY A 151 36.23 -9.12 -11.01
CA GLY A 151 36.48 -7.68 -10.83
C GLY A 151 36.32 -6.84 -12.11
N GLU A 152 36.22 -7.47 -13.28
CA GLU A 152 35.80 -6.81 -14.52
C GLU A 152 34.27 -6.89 -14.63
N TYR A 153 33.60 -5.85 -14.16
CA TYR A 153 32.16 -5.73 -14.31
C TYR A 153 31.83 -5.45 -15.77
N MET A 154 31.04 -6.33 -16.36
CA MET A 154 30.51 -6.13 -17.70
C MET A 154 29.38 -5.10 -17.62
N GLU A 155 29.48 -4.05 -18.42
CA GLU A 155 28.44 -3.05 -18.54
C GLU A 155 27.21 -3.68 -19.23
N ILE A 156 26.13 -3.83 -18.45
CA ILE A 156 24.79 -3.93 -19.01
C ILE A 156 24.29 -2.48 -19.03
N TYR A 157 24.19 -1.87 -20.22
CA TYR A 157 23.84 -0.46 -20.32
C TYR A 157 22.36 -0.20 -19.98
N GLU A 158 22.14 0.46 -18.86
CA GLU A 158 21.07 1.42 -18.56
C GLU A 158 21.79 2.56 -17.78
N GLU A 159 21.66 3.83 -18.20
CA GLU A 159 22.62 4.90 -17.84
C GLU A 159 22.82 5.16 -16.32
N ASN A 160 24.04 5.59 -15.94
CA ASN A 160 24.45 6.08 -14.61
C ASN A 160 24.48 5.08 -13.41
N GLY A 161 25.33 4.04 -13.50
CA GLY A 161 25.92 3.40 -12.31
C GLY A 161 25.40 2.00 -11.94
N GLY A 162 24.94 1.21 -12.91
CA GLY A 162 24.57 -0.20 -12.77
C GLY A 162 23.31 -0.54 -13.56
N ALA A 163 22.99 -1.83 -13.74
CA ALA A 163 21.79 -2.26 -14.45
C ALA A 163 20.63 -2.54 -13.50
N TYR A 164 19.42 -2.14 -13.90
CA TYR A 164 18.21 -2.21 -13.07
C TYR A 164 17.24 -3.29 -13.57
N VAL A 165 17.70 -4.54 -13.51
CA VAL A 165 17.05 -5.70 -14.15
C VAL A 165 15.66 -6.07 -13.58
N LEU A 166 15.37 -5.72 -12.33
CA LEU A 166 14.14 -6.12 -11.62
C LEU A 166 13.40 -4.93 -10.97
N ASN A 167 13.70 -3.71 -11.41
CA ASN A 167 13.42 -2.46 -10.70
C ASN A 167 12.00 -1.92 -10.94
N ALA A 168 10.99 -2.73 -10.61
CA ALA A 168 9.60 -2.42 -10.89
C ALA A 168 9.15 -1.06 -10.33
N ASN A 169 8.35 -0.37 -11.15
CA ASN A 169 7.59 0.82 -10.82
C ASN A 169 6.44 0.48 -9.86
N ASP A 170 5.97 1.49 -9.13
CA ASP A 170 4.84 1.32 -8.22
C ASP A 170 3.53 1.37 -9.02
N MET A 171 2.54 0.59 -8.63
CA MET A 171 1.21 0.63 -9.24
C MET A 171 0.47 1.88 -8.77
N CYS A 172 -0.27 2.54 -9.66
CA CYS A 172 -1.26 3.55 -9.27
C CYS A 172 -2.42 3.58 -10.26
N LEU A 173 -3.62 3.24 -9.78
CA LEU A 173 -4.86 3.19 -10.57
C LEU A 173 -5.93 4.18 -10.09
N ILE A 174 -5.53 5.20 -9.34
CA ILE A 174 -6.45 6.16 -8.71
C ILE A 174 -7.30 6.93 -9.74
N ASN A 175 -6.79 7.19 -10.94
CA ASN A 175 -7.52 7.81 -12.06
C ASN A 175 -8.48 6.87 -12.80
N HIS A 176 -8.57 5.60 -12.37
CA HIS A 176 -9.26 4.55 -13.11
C HIS A 176 -10.39 3.89 -12.31
N ILE A 177 -10.92 4.56 -11.28
CA ILE A 177 -12.03 4.04 -10.46
C ILE A 177 -13.22 3.56 -11.30
N PRO A 178 -13.73 4.30 -12.30
CA PRO A 178 -14.85 3.82 -13.12
C PRO A 178 -14.53 2.52 -13.88
N ALA A 179 -13.31 2.40 -14.42
CA ALA A 179 -12.88 1.20 -15.15
C ALA A 179 -12.74 -0.02 -14.24
N LEU A 180 -12.22 0.19 -13.01
CA LEU A 180 -12.11 -0.86 -11.98
C LEU A 180 -13.49 -1.38 -11.58
N ALA A 181 -14.42 -0.47 -11.29
CA ALA A 181 -15.79 -0.82 -10.93
C ALA A 181 -16.51 -1.55 -12.06
N LYS A 182 -16.38 -1.08 -13.30
CA LYS A 182 -16.95 -1.72 -14.50
C LYS A 182 -16.44 -3.14 -14.73
N ALA A 183 -15.18 -3.42 -14.38
CA ALA A 183 -14.61 -4.76 -14.45
C ALA A 183 -15.16 -5.72 -13.37
N GLY A 184 -15.97 -5.22 -12.44
CA GLY A 184 -16.57 -6.00 -11.36
C GLY A 184 -15.68 -6.15 -10.13
N ILE A 185 -14.69 -5.26 -9.95
CA ILE A 185 -13.88 -5.21 -8.74
C ILE A 185 -14.70 -4.56 -7.63
N THR A 186 -14.83 -5.26 -6.51
CA THR A 186 -15.64 -4.83 -5.35
C THR A 186 -14.79 -4.28 -4.19
N SER A 187 -13.50 -4.62 -4.14
CA SER A 187 -12.58 -4.16 -3.10
C SER A 187 -11.25 -3.73 -3.72
N LEU A 188 -10.78 -2.53 -3.35
CA LEU A 188 -9.51 -1.98 -3.82
C LEU A 188 -8.43 -2.22 -2.78
N LYS A 189 -7.34 -2.88 -3.18
CA LYS A 189 -6.25 -3.25 -2.28
C LYS A 189 -5.03 -2.33 -2.47
N ILE A 190 -4.57 -1.75 -1.37
CA ILE A 190 -3.38 -0.89 -1.32
C ILE A 190 -2.24 -1.66 -0.65
N GLU A 191 -1.05 -1.65 -1.24
CA GLU A 191 0.16 -2.26 -0.67
C GLU A 191 0.79 -1.32 0.38
N GLY A 192 0.52 -1.61 1.66
CA GLY A 192 1.02 -0.86 2.82
C GLY A 192 2.17 -1.53 3.58
N ARG A 193 2.66 -2.70 3.15
CA ARG A 193 3.70 -3.43 3.90
C ARG A 193 5.00 -2.64 3.96
N ALA A 194 5.57 -2.55 5.16
CA ALA A 194 6.78 -1.79 5.44
C ALA A 194 6.69 -0.30 5.02
N LYS A 195 5.47 0.23 4.92
CA LYS A 195 5.20 1.66 4.73
C LYS A 195 4.88 2.32 6.07
N THR A 196 5.07 3.63 6.13
CA THR A 196 4.74 4.42 7.32
C THR A 196 3.24 4.59 7.48
N ASP A 197 2.79 4.90 8.70
CA ASP A 197 1.44 5.36 8.98
C ASP A 197 1.02 6.55 8.09
N TYR A 198 1.94 7.49 7.85
CA TYR A 198 1.75 8.61 6.92
C TYR A 198 1.42 8.14 5.49
N TYR A 199 2.18 7.16 4.96
CA TYR A 199 1.89 6.62 3.62
C TYR A 199 0.48 6.02 3.56
N VAL A 200 0.12 5.20 4.54
CA VAL A 200 -1.19 4.53 4.57
C VAL A 200 -2.31 5.56 4.66
N ALA A 201 -2.15 6.59 5.50
CA ALA A 201 -3.15 7.65 5.65
C ALA A 201 -3.35 8.47 4.36
N VAL A 202 -2.27 8.91 3.73
CA VAL A 202 -2.33 9.70 2.48
C VAL A 202 -3.00 8.91 1.36
N ILE A 203 -2.53 7.69 1.10
CA ILE A 203 -3.05 6.88 -0.02
C ILE A 203 -4.50 6.47 0.25
N THR A 204 -4.82 6.07 1.49
CA THR A 204 -6.20 5.67 1.82
C THR A 204 -7.16 6.86 1.76
N ASN A 205 -6.73 8.05 2.19
CA ASN A 205 -7.53 9.27 2.03
C ASN A 205 -7.82 9.58 0.56
N ALA A 206 -6.79 9.54 -0.29
CA ALA A 206 -6.92 9.77 -1.72
C ALA A 206 -7.90 8.78 -2.37
N TYR A 207 -7.72 7.47 -2.14
CA TYR A 207 -8.62 6.45 -2.68
C TYR A 207 -10.04 6.53 -2.11
N ARG A 208 -10.21 6.87 -0.83
CA ARG A 208 -11.54 7.03 -0.22
C ARG A 208 -12.31 8.15 -0.91
N ASN A 209 -11.69 9.33 -1.05
CA ASN A 209 -12.30 10.46 -1.76
C ASN A 209 -12.60 10.12 -3.22
N ALA A 210 -11.70 9.39 -3.90
CA ALA A 210 -11.92 9.01 -5.29
C ALA A 210 -13.10 8.03 -5.46
N VAL A 211 -13.24 7.08 -4.53
CA VAL A 211 -14.37 6.14 -4.54
C VAL A 211 -15.66 6.86 -4.15
N ASP A 212 -15.65 7.77 -3.18
CA ASP A 212 -16.85 8.55 -2.79
C ASP A 212 -17.34 9.46 -3.92
N GLY A 213 -16.41 10.10 -4.64
CA GLY A 213 -16.73 10.86 -5.85
C GLY A 213 -17.36 9.96 -6.93
N TYR A 214 -16.76 8.80 -7.21
CA TYR A 214 -17.32 7.82 -8.15
C TYR A 214 -18.72 7.32 -7.74
N LEU A 215 -18.94 7.04 -6.45
CA LEU A 215 -20.25 6.61 -5.96
C LEU A 215 -21.34 7.69 -6.10
N THR A 216 -20.93 8.96 -6.16
CA THR A 216 -21.85 10.10 -6.35
C THR A 216 -22.12 10.37 -7.83
N GLU A 217 -21.09 10.35 -8.67
CA GLU A 217 -21.14 10.77 -10.08
C GLU A 217 -21.31 9.61 -11.08
N GLY A 218 -21.05 8.37 -10.67
CA GLY A 218 -21.13 7.18 -11.51
C GLY A 218 -20.06 7.13 -12.60
N GLU A 219 -20.39 6.57 -13.77
CA GLU A 219 -19.44 6.37 -14.88
C GLU A 219 -18.82 7.67 -15.42
N GLY A 220 -19.46 8.83 -15.19
CA GLY A 220 -18.95 10.13 -15.59
C GLY A 220 -17.83 10.69 -14.72
N TYR A 221 -17.58 10.10 -13.55
CA TYR A 221 -16.61 10.57 -12.58
C TYR A 221 -15.21 10.78 -13.17
N GLN A 222 -14.64 11.95 -12.91
CA GLN A 222 -13.25 12.27 -13.21
C GLN A 222 -12.51 12.54 -11.91
N THR A 223 -11.31 11.99 -11.78
CA THR A 223 -10.51 12.17 -10.56
C THR A 223 -10.01 13.61 -10.48
N PRO A 224 -10.34 14.37 -9.41
CA PRO A 224 -9.84 15.72 -9.24
C PRO A 224 -8.31 15.75 -9.13
N ASP A 225 -7.68 16.78 -9.71
CA ASP A 225 -6.23 16.93 -9.74
C ASP A 225 -5.58 16.85 -8.36
N TRP A 226 -6.26 17.36 -7.32
CA TRP A 226 -5.72 17.32 -5.97
C TRP A 226 -5.51 15.88 -5.47
N ILE A 227 -6.35 14.91 -5.86
CA ILE A 227 -6.22 13.50 -5.46
C ILE A 227 -4.96 12.89 -6.10
N MET A 228 -4.70 13.22 -7.37
CA MET A 228 -3.46 12.81 -8.04
C MET A 228 -2.24 13.44 -7.42
N ASN A 229 -2.29 14.74 -7.18
CA ASN A 229 -1.20 15.46 -6.53
C ASN A 229 -0.92 14.90 -5.13
N GLU A 230 -1.94 14.39 -4.45
CA GLU A 230 -1.84 13.82 -3.10
C GLU A 230 -1.07 12.49 -3.08
N VAL A 231 -1.29 11.60 -4.07
CA VAL A 231 -0.52 10.34 -4.16
C VAL A 231 0.96 10.55 -4.46
N ASP A 232 1.35 11.73 -4.97
CA ASP A 232 2.76 12.09 -5.20
C ASP A 232 3.48 12.61 -3.94
N LYS A 233 2.75 12.86 -2.84
CA LYS A 233 3.30 13.40 -1.58
C LYS A 233 3.85 12.34 -0.63
N VAL A 234 3.90 11.09 -1.05
CA VAL A 234 4.51 9.98 -0.31
C VAL A 234 5.79 9.49 -0.98
N SER A 235 6.58 8.68 -0.28
CA SER A 235 7.73 8.00 -0.90
C SER A 235 7.25 6.91 -1.85
N HIS A 236 7.44 7.14 -3.15
CA HIS A 236 7.02 6.24 -4.23
C HIS A 236 8.11 6.14 -5.30
N ARG A 237 7.93 5.23 -6.25
CA ARG A 237 8.65 5.25 -7.54
C ARG A 237 7.73 5.79 -8.62
N ALA A 238 8.27 6.00 -9.82
CA ALA A 238 7.43 6.28 -10.98
C ALA A 238 6.26 5.29 -11.03
N TYR A 239 5.10 5.78 -11.43
CA TYR A 239 3.89 5.00 -11.44
C TYR A 239 3.69 4.26 -12.77
N THR A 240 3.12 3.06 -12.67
CA THR A 240 2.62 2.26 -13.80
C THR A 240 1.19 1.79 -13.49
N LYS A 241 0.45 1.44 -14.55
CA LYS A 241 -0.87 0.83 -14.43
C LYS A 241 -0.79 -0.71 -14.27
N GLY A 242 0.42 -1.27 -14.28
CA GLY A 242 0.63 -2.71 -14.32
C GLY A 242 -0.02 -3.32 -15.57
N PHE A 243 -0.61 -4.51 -15.41
CA PHE A 243 -1.18 -5.26 -16.54
C PHE A 243 -2.63 -4.87 -16.88
N TYR A 244 -3.24 -3.95 -16.14
CA TYR A 244 -4.70 -3.76 -16.17
C TYR A 244 -5.24 -3.30 -17.52
N PHE A 245 -4.42 -2.61 -18.30
CA PHE A 245 -4.77 -2.09 -19.64
C PHE A 245 -3.98 -2.76 -20.77
N GLY A 246 -3.39 -3.93 -20.52
CA GLY A 246 -2.53 -4.65 -21.47
C GLY A 246 -1.11 -4.81 -20.95
N PRO A 247 -0.12 -5.07 -21.84
CA PRO A 247 1.29 -5.08 -21.46
C PRO A 247 1.67 -3.79 -20.70
N PRO A 248 2.41 -3.87 -19.58
CA PRO A 248 2.69 -2.69 -18.78
C PRO A 248 3.50 -1.65 -19.54
N GLU A 249 2.98 -0.44 -19.59
CA GLU A 249 3.73 0.75 -20.01
C GLU A 249 4.60 1.23 -18.85
N ASN A 250 5.86 1.59 -19.12
CA ASN A 250 6.83 2.01 -18.12
C ASN A 250 6.90 1.05 -16.89
N PRO A 251 7.20 -0.25 -17.09
CA PRO A 251 7.15 -1.24 -16.01
C PRO A 251 8.22 -1.04 -14.93
N GLN A 252 9.31 -0.34 -15.26
CA GLN A 252 10.47 -0.22 -14.40
C GLN A 252 11.19 1.11 -14.64
N THR A 253 11.88 1.57 -13.60
CA THR A 253 12.76 2.74 -13.69
C THR A 253 14.17 2.26 -13.99
N TYR A 254 14.75 2.75 -15.09
CA TYR A 254 16.07 2.36 -15.57
C TYR A 254 17.17 3.32 -15.14
N ASP A 255 16.81 4.57 -14.86
CA ASP A 255 17.79 5.65 -14.76
C ASP A 255 18.27 5.85 -13.31
N ASN A 256 17.51 5.35 -12.33
CA ASN A 256 17.88 5.38 -10.91
C ASN A 256 17.12 4.33 -10.07
N GLY A 257 17.74 3.91 -8.96
CA GLY A 257 17.10 3.01 -7.96
C GLY A 257 16.27 3.74 -6.90
N GLY A 258 16.16 5.07 -7.00
CA GLY A 258 15.71 5.96 -5.94
C GLY A 258 14.19 5.95 -5.72
N TYR A 259 13.79 6.50 -4.58
CA TYR A 259 12.40 6.88 -4.33
C TYR A 259 12.24 8.37 -4.61
N ILE A 260 11.15 8.75 -5.28
CA ILE A 260 10.69 10.13 -5.39
C ILE A 260 10.12 10.53 -4.03
N ARG A 261 10.64 11.64 -3.46
CA ARG A 261 10.27 12.16 -2.14
C ARG A 261 10.22 13.68 -2.18
N ASN A 262 9.12 14.21 -2.70
CA ASN A 262 8.95 15.66 -2.88
C ASN A 262 8.38 16.36 -1.64
N TYR A 263 7.93 15.61 -0.64
CA TYR A 263 7.35 16.15 0.59
C TYR A 263 7.95 15.50 1.83
N GLU A 264 7.93 16.25 2.93
CA GLU A 264 8.38 15.81 4.25
C GLU A 264 7.29 16.04 5.28
N LEU A 265 6.95 15.00 6.02
CA LEU A 265 6.07 15.12 7.18
C LEU A 265 6.81 15.84 8.30
N ILE A 266 6.32 16.99 8.75
CA ILE A 266 6.97 17.80 9.78
C ILE A 266 6.31 17.67 11.14
N ALA A 267 4.99 17.46 11.20
CA ALA A 267 4.26 17.41 12.46
C ALA A 267 2.92 16.67 12.34
N VAL A 268 2.37 16.26 13.48
CA VAL A 268 1.00 15.75 13.60
C VAL A 268 0.23 16.63 14.57
N ALA A 269 -0.97 17.08 14.20
CA ALA A 269 -1.84 17.88 15.05
C ALA A 269 -2.27 17.08 16.29
N GLU A 270 -2.08 17.65 17.47
CA GLU A 270 -2.44 17.04 18.76
C GLU A 270 -3.72 17.66 19.34
N ASP A 271 -3.82 18.98 19.29
CA ASP A 271 -4.93 19.75 19.86
C ASP A 271 -5.09 21.12 19.18
N TYR A 272 -6.28 21.70 19.27
CA TYR A 272 -6.58 23.05 18.80
C TYR A 272 -7.50 23.75 19.80
N SER A 273 -7.06 24.88 20.36
CA SER A 273 -7.83 25.68 21.31
C SER A 273 -7.49 27.17 21.17
N ASP A 274 -8.52 28.02 21.26
CA ASP A 274 -8.39 29.49 21.28
C ASP A 274 -7.52 30.08 20.15
N GLY A 275 -7.61 29.52 18.93
CA GLY A 275 -6.82 29.98 17.78
C GLY A 275 -5.39 29.41 17.71
N ILE A 276 -5.00 28.57 18.66
CA ILE A 276 -3.66 27.99 18.78
C ILE A 276 -3.72 26.50 18.41
N LEU A 277 -2.94 26.11 17.41
CA LEU A 277 -2.71 24.72 17.05
C LEU A 277 -1.50 24.19 17.83
N THR A 278 -1.68 23.08 18.54
CA THR A 278 -0.59 22.31 19.15
C THR A 278 -0.28 21.10 18.27
N VAL A 279 0.99 20.92 17.90
CA VAL A 279 1.47 19.81 17.07
C VAL A 279 2.61 19.07 17.75
N ILE A 280 2.71 17.76 17.49
CA ILE A 280 3.85 16.93 17.86
C ILE A 280 4.80 16.88 16.66
N GLN A 281 6.03 17.37 16.86
CA GLN A 281 7.07 17.40 15.84
C GLN A 281 7.47 15.98 15.39
N LYS A 282 7.70 15.81 14.09
CA LYS A 282 8.26 14.60 13.45
C LYS A 282 9.62 14.85 12.81
N ASN A 283 9.74 15.91 12.03
CA ASN A 283 10.99 16.36 11.42
C ASN A 283 11.18 17.86 11.68
N LYS A 284 12.42 18.34 11.58
CA LYS A 284 12.73 19.75 11.84
C LYS A 284 11.96 20.67 10.88
N PHE A 285 11.31 21.70 11.43
CA PHE A 285 10.64 22.73 10.64
C PHE A 285 10.81 24.13 11.24
N TYR A 286 10.50 25.13 10.43
CA TYR A 286 10.62 26.57 10.71
C TYR A 286 9.26 27.25 10.46
N PRO A 287 9.01 28.46 10.99
CA PRO A 287 7.86 29.27 10.57
C PRO A 287 7.71 29.33 9.04
N GLY A 288 6.48 29.28 8.55
CA GLY A 288 6.20 29.23 7.12
C GLY A 288 4.83 28.65 6.79
N THR A 289 4.62 28.36 5.51
CA THR A 289 3.38 27.74 5.01
C THR A 289 3.52 26.22 4.95
N TYR A 290 2.52 25.52 5.49
CA TYR A 290 2.47 24.06 5.58
C TYR A 290 1.24 23.54 4.84
N ASP A 291 1.39 22.41 4.16
CA ASP A 291 0.28 21.65 3.58
C ASP A 291 -0.27 20.72 4.66
N VAL A 292 -1.58 20.75 4.87
CA VAL A 292 -2.28 20.03 5.94
C VAL A 292 -3.18 18.99 5.31
N LEU A 293 -3.04 17.74 5.75
CA LEU A 293 -3.93 16.66 5.39
C LEU A 293 -4.82 16.29 6.58
N GLU A 294 -6.12 16.52 6.42
CA GLU A 294 -7.14 15.98 7.32
C GLU A 294 -7.80 14.73 6.71
N PRO A 295 -8.17 13.73 7.53
CA PRO A 295 -8.93 12.58 7.06
C PRO A 295 -10.23 13.01 6.38
N GLY A 296 -10.52 12.41 5.22
CA GLY A 296 -11.73 12.61 4.43
C GLY A 296 -11.78 13.93 3.66
N ASN A 297 -10.70 14.71 3.61
CA ASN A 297 -10.72 16.05 3.00
C ASN A 297 -9.57 16.23 1.99
N ALA A 298 -9.76 17.20 1.09
CA ALA A 298 -8.68 17.74 0.27
C ALA A 298 -7.67 18.48 1.17
N PRO A 299 -6.37 18.45 0.83
CA PRO A 299 -5.37 19.17 1.60
C PRO A 299 -5.56 20.68 1.48
N PHE A 300 -5.18 21.43 2.51
CA PHE A 300 -5.21 22.88 2.52
C PHE A 300 -3.93 23.45 3.12
N ALA A 301 -3.65 24.72 2.84
CA ALA A 301 -2.48 25.41 3.36
C ALA A 301 -2.80 26.18 4.65
N ILE A 302 -1.89 26.14 5.61
CA ILE A 302 -1.87 27.02 6.78
C ILE A 302 -0.52 27.73 6.85
N THR A 303 -0.47 28.93 7.45
CA THR A 303 0.77 29.66 7.66
C THR A 303 0.99 29.88 9.15
N ALA A 304 2.18 29.52 9.63
CA ALA A 304 2.65 29.85 10.97
C ALA A 304 3.67 30.99 10.86
N GLU A 305 3.28 32.19 11.29
CA GLU A 305 4.19 33.35 11.30
C GLU A 305 5.28 33.22 12.38
N GLN A 306 4.93 32.63 13.52
CA GLN A 306 5.81 32.41 14.66
C GLN A 306 5.51 31.05 15.30
N LEU A 307 6.55 30.34 15.69
CA LEU A 307 6.45 29.11 16.47
C LEU A 307 6.68 29.40 17.96
N TYR A 308 6.03 28.63 18.81
CA TYR A 308 6.19 28.66 20.26
C TYR A 308 6.44 27.26 20.82
N ASP A 309 7.16 27.16 21.92
CA ASP A 309 7.29 25.93 22.70
C ASP A 309 6.00 25.59 23.49
N GLU A 310 5.99 24.49 24.25
CA GLU A 310 4.84 24.07 25.06
C GLU A 310 4.40 25.14 26.09
N THR A 311 5.34 25.97 26.54
CA THR A 311 5.15 27.05 27.51
C THR A 311 4.88 28.42 26.89
N MET A 312 4.64 28.50 25.58
CA MET A 312 4.39 29.74 24.83
C MET A 312 5.60 30.69 24.72
N ASN A 313 6.84 30.21 24.88
CA ASN A 313 8.01 31.01 24.51
C ASN A 313 8.28 30.91 23.01
N PRO A 314 8.63 32.01 22.32
CA PRO A 314 8.91 31.99 20.90
C PRO A 314 10.17 31.17 20.58
N ILE A 315 10.11 30.37 19.52
CA ILE A 315 11.22 29.56 19.02
C ILE A 315 11.43 29.81 17.51
N GLU A 316 12.68 29.78 17.06
CA GLU A 316 13.02 29.99 15.65
C GLU A 316 12.77 28.74 14.79
N ALA A 317 12.80 27.56 15.41
CA ALA A 317 12.63 26.28 14.75
C ALA A 317 12.12 25.22 15.74
N ALA A 318 11.64 24.11 15.20
CA ALA A 318 11.25 22.91 15.94
C ALA A 318 12.27 21.77 15.72
N PRO A 319 13.46 21.79 16.36
CA PRO A 319 14.57 20.89 16.02
C PRO A 319 14.52 19.52 16.72
N HIS A 320 13.67 19.33 17.73
CA HIS A 320 13.69 18.14 18.58
C HIS A 320 12.52 17.18 18.25
N PRO A 321 12.81 15.91 17.92
CA PRO A 321 11.80 14.86 17.77
C PRO A 321 10.79 14.85 18.91
N THR A 322 9.50 14.75 18.58
CA THR A 322 8.38 14.66 19.54
C THR A 322 8.13 15.90 20.41
N MET A 323 8.86 16.99 20.21
CA MET A 323 8.56 18.24 20.94
C MET A 323 7.17 18.75 20.55
N LYS A 324 6.46 19.32 21.53
CA LYS A 324 5.22 20.04 21.24
C LYS A 324 5.55 21.45 20.77
N VAL A 325 4.90 21.83 19.68
CA VAL A 325 5.02 23.16 19.09
C VAL A 325 3.65 23.77 18.97
N LYS A 326 3.56 25.04 19.31
CA LYS A 326 2.32 25.83 19.25
C LYS A 326 2.47 26.96 18.25
N PHE A 327 1.41 27.27 17.52
CA PHE A 327 1.35 28.46 16.67
C PHE A 327 -0.10 28.84 16.35
N LEU A 328 -0.31 30.11 15.98
CA LEU A 328 -1.62 30.60 15.57
C LEU A 328 -2.02 29.99 14.22
N SER A 329 -3.25 29.49 14.12
CA SER A 329 -3.72 28.82 12.90
C SER A 329 -5.25 28.86 12.80
N PRO A 330 -5.83 28.71 11.59
CA PRO A 330 -7.20 28.26 11.45
C PRO A 330 -7.43 26.91 12.16
N PRO A 331 -8.68 26.52 12.41
CA PRO A 331 -8.99 25.22 13.01
C PRO A 331 -8.40 24.05 12.23
N VAL A 332 -7.69 23.16 12.92
CA VAL A 332 -7.14 21.92 12.37
C VAL A 332 -7.54 20.75 13.26
N LYS A 333 -8.03 19.67 12.67
CA LYS A 333 -8.45 18.48 13.39
C LYS A 333 -7.25 17.75 14.00
N LYS A 334 -7.46 17.24 15.21
CA LYS A 334 -6.53 16.30 15.86
C LYS A 334 -6.22 15.12 14.93
N GLY A 335 -4.93 14.77 14.84
CA GLY A 335 -4.42 13.71 13.98
C GLY A 335 -4.11 14.14 12.54
N ALA A 336 -4.37 15.40 12.17
CA ALA A 336 -3.98 15.92 10.86
C ALA A 336 -2.46 15.90 10.67
N TYR A 337 -2.01 15.61 9.45
CA TYR A 337 -0.60 15.62 9.10
C TYR A 337 -0.21 16.98 8.51
N LEU A 338 0.88 17.56 9.01
CA LEU A 338 1.48 18.77 8.48
C LEU A 338 2.75 18.41 7.73
N ARG A 339 2.89 18.93 6.50
CA ARG A 339 4.03 18.62 5.63
C ARG A 339 4.50 19.84 4.85
N ILE A 340 5.75 19.76 4.41
CA ILE A 340 6.37 20.77 3.55
C ILE A 340 6.85 20.12 2.25
N LYS A 341 6.85 20.89 1.18
CA LYS A 341 7.49 20.48 -0.08
C LYS A 341 9.00 20.62 0.09
N LYS A 342 9.76 19.59 -0.29
CA LYS A 342 11.22 19.64 -0.34
C LYS A 342 11.64 20.57 -1.48
N THR A 343 12.50 21.53 -1.16
CA THR A 343 13.16 22.43 -2.11
C THR A 343 14.33 21.76 -2.78
#